data_AF-A0A2A7SI01-F1
#
_entry.id   AF-A0A2A7SI01-F1
#
_cell.length_a   1.000
_cell.length_b   1.000
_cell.length_c   1.000
_cell.angle_alpha   90.00
_cell.angle_beta   90.00
_cell.angle_gamma   90.00
#
_symmetry.space_group_name_H-M   'P 1'
#
loop_
_entity.id
_entity.type
_entity.pdbx_description
1 polymer ?
#
loop_
_entity_poly.entity_id
_entity_poly.type
_entity_poly.pdbx_seq_one_letter_code
_entity_poly.pdbx_strand_id
1 'polypeptide(L)'
;MRYLPIAFGASIYSLAPFESRPYDLLAFGISRNQYSNWLKRNAALSGADYANATTNLSISYAYRVRQGVYLQSALIYTDNPTFSPKRGSSLNAYTTLVLVF
;
A
#
# COMPACT_ATOMS: atom_id res chain seq x y z
N MET A 1 6.25 25.14 14.84
CA MET A 1 6.84 23.88 14.35
C MET A 1 5.73 22.85 14.13
N ARG A 2 5.63 22.24 12.94
CA ARG A 2 4.59 21.24 12.62
C ARG A 2 5.03 19.86 13.13
N TYR A 3 4.38 19.39 14.19
CA TYR A 3 4.66 18.11 14.85
C TYR A 3 3.78 16.96 14.34
N LEU A 4 2.76 17.27 13.55
CA LEU A 4 1.85 16.27 13.02
C LEU A 4 2.50 15.55 11.82
N PRO A 5 2.36 14.21 11.74
CA PRO A 5 2.64 13.49 10.51
C PRO A 5 1.69 13.93 9.39
N ILE A 6 2.06 13.65 8.14
CA ILE A 6 1.22 13.91 6.97
C ILE A 6 1.08 12.61 6.20
N ALA A 7 -0.16 12.20 5.95
CA ALA A 7 -0.49 11.06 5.12
C ALA A 7 -1.28 11.53 3.90
N PHE A 8 -0.94 11.01 2.72
CA PHE A 8 -1.76 11.16 1.53
C PHE A 8 -1.78 9.85 0.75
N GLY A 9 -2.87 9.64 0.01
CA GLY A 9 -3.02 8.50 -0.88
C GLY A 9 -3.98 8.81 -2.00
N ALA A 10 -3.78 8.13 -3.12
CA ALA A 10 -4.63 8.21 -4.29
C ALA A 10 -4.73 6.83 -4.94
N SER A 11 -5.88 6.54 -5.55
CA SER A 11 -6.09 5.32 -6.30
C SER A 11 -6.97 5.59 -7.50
N ILE A 12 -6.69 4.86 -8.58
CA ILE A 12 -7.55 4.78 -9.75
C ILE A 12 -7.98 3.34 -9.95
N TYR A 13 -9.17 3.13 -10.47
CA TYR A 13 -9.69 1.80 -10.75
C TYR A 13 -10.47 1.75 -12.05
N SER A 14 -10.50 0.57 -12.64
CA SER A 14 -11.30 0.21 -13.80
C SER A 14 -12.16 -0.99 -13.43
N LEU A 15 -13.47 -0.81 -13.57
CA LEU A 15 -14.43 -1.90 -13.61
C LEU A 15 -14.44 -2.47 -15.02
N ALA A 16 -14.56 -3.79 -15.15
CA ALA A 16 -14.56 -4.47 -16.44
C ALA A 16 -13.35 -4.09 -17.33
N PRO A 17 -12.10 -4.23 -16.84
CA PRO A 17 -10.92 -3.85 -17.62
C PRO A 17 -10.76 -4.65 -18.92
N PHE A 18 -11.44 -5.79 -19.04
CA PHE A 18 -11.50 -6.64 -20.23
C PHE A 18 -12.96 -6.97 -20.56
N GLU A 19 -13.32 -6.94 -21.85
CA GLU A 19 -14.70 -7.23 -22.30
C GLU A 19 -15.19 -8.62 -21.89
N SER A 20 -14.29 -9.62 -21.89
CA SER A 20 -14.59 -10.99 -21.46
C SER A 20 -14.80 -11.12 -19.94
N ARG A 21 -14.52 -10.06 -19.17
CA ARG A 21 -14.56 -10.03 -17.70
C ARG A 21 -15.32 -8.80 -17.18
N PRO A 22 -16.62 -8.70 -17.44
CA PRO A 22 -17.42 -7.49 -17.11
C PRO A 22 -17.61 -7.24 -15.61
N TYR A 23 -17.15 -8.15 -14.75
CA TYR A 23 -17.32 -8.07 -13.29
C TYR A 23 -16.00 -8.03 -12.53
N ASP A 24 -14.87 -8.01 -13.25
CA ASP A 24 -13.56 -7.91 -12.63
C ASP A 24 -13.20 -6.44 -12.38
N LEU A 25 -12.26 -6.20 -11.48
CA LEU A 25 -11.78 -4.86 -11.13
C LEU A 25 -10.26 -4.82 -11.11
N LEU A 26 -9.67 -3.87 -11.82
CA LEU A 26 -8.24 -3.54 -11.77
C LEU A 26 -8.07 -2.21 -11.05
N ALA A 27 -7.16 -2.13 -10.08
CA ALA A 27 -6.86 -0.89 -9.37
C ALA A 27 -5.36 -0.66 -9.20
N PHE A 28 -4.97 0.61 -9.24
CA PHE A 28 -3.64 1.09 -8.94
C PHE A 28 -3.71 2.10 -7.80
N GLY A 29 -2.76 2.04 -6.87
CA GLY A 29 -2.71 2.91 -5.70
C GLY A 29 -1.32 3.44 -5.41
N ILE A 30 -1.27 4.66 -4.86
CA ILE A 30 -0.08 5.25 -4.26
C ILE A 30 -0.44 5.82 -2.90
N SER A 31 0.42 5.64 -1.91
CA SER A 31 0.32 6.34 -0.63
C SER A 31 1.67 6.73 -0.10
N ARG A 32 1.72 7.81 0.69
CA ARG A 32 2.92 8.26 1.38
C ARG A 32 2.56 8.76 2.78
N ASN A 33 3.25 8.22 3.77
CA ASN A 33 3.09 8.55 5.18
C ASN A 33 4.39 9.17 5.69
N GLN A 34 4.40 10.49 5.89
CA GLN A 34 5.54 11.22 6.44
C GLN A 34 5.56 11.15 7.97
N TYR A 35 6.69 10.75 8.54
CA TYR A 35 6.87 10.72 9.98
C TYR A 35 7.02 12.12 10.57
N SER A 36 6.57 12.29 11.82
CA SER A 36 6.60 13.58 12.49
C SER A 36 8.02 14.10 12.69
N ASN A 37 8.17 15.43 12.70
CA ASN A 37 9.44 16.07 13.02
C ASN A 37 9.87 15.84 14.48
N TRP A 38 8.94 15.50 15.39
CA TRP A 38 9.29 15.08 16.74
C TRP A 38 10.01 13.74 16.73
N LEU A 39 9.42 12.74 16.07
CA LEU A 39 9.94 11.38 16.03
C LEU A 39 11.32 11.32 15.35
N LYS A 40 11.48 12.00 14.20
CA LYS A 40 12.77 12.10 13.50
C LYS A 40 13.85 12.77 14.35
N ARG A 41 13.50 13.80 15.12
CA ARG A 41 14.46 14.47 16.03
C ARG A 41 14.89 13.55 17.16
N ASN A 42 13.97 12.82 17.79
CA ASN A 42 14.34 11.87 18.83
C ASN A 42 15.23 10.75 18.30
N ALA A 43 14.94 10.22 17.11
CA ALA A 43 15.81 9.22 16.48
C ALA A 43 17.21 9.76 16.15
N ALA A 44 17.29 11.00 15.65
CA ALA A 44 18.57 11.67 15.41
C ALA A 44 19.36 11.88 16.72
N LEU A 45 18.69 12.31 17.79
CA LEU A 45 19.31 12.49 19.12
C LEU A 45 19.79 11.17 19.73
N SER A 46 19.11 10.05 19.44
CA SER A 46 19.54 8.72 19.88
C SER A 46 20.56 8.06 18.96
N GLY A 47 21.00 8.73 17.89
CA GLY A 47 21.92 8.18 16.89
C GLY A 47 21.33 7.02 16.07
N ALA A 48 20.01 6.84 16.08
CA ALA A 48 19.34 5.77 15.35
C ALA A 48 19.17 6.15 13.88
N ASP A 49 19.36 5.19 12.97
CA ASP A 49 18.96 5.37 11.57
C ASP A 49 17.42 5.34 11.46
N TYR A 50 16.87 6.21 10.62
CA TYR A 50 15.43 6.37 10.47
C TYR A 50 14.99 6.76 9.06
N ALA A 51 13.77 6.37 8.71
CA ALA A 51 13.10 6.78 7.49
C ALA A 51 12.36 8.11 7.66
N ASN A 52 12.29 8.90 6.58
CA ASN A 52 11.53 10.17 6.57
C ASN A 52 10.03 9.96 6.29
N ALA A 53 9.71 8.92 5.53
CA ALA A 53 8.36 8.54 5.17
C ALA A 53 8.32 7.08 4.74
N THR A 54 7.15 6.44 4.80
CA THR A 54 6.86 5.19 4.09
C THR A 54 6.08 5.52 2.83
N THR A 55 6.47 4.94 1.69
CA THR A 55 5.75 5.10 0.42
C THR A 55 5.31 3.75 -0.09
N ASN A 56 4.03 3.60 -0.45
CA ASN A 56 3.49 2.39 -1.06
C ASN A 56 3.05 2.65 -2.49
N LEU A 57 3.33 1.71 -3.37
CA LEU A 57 2.76 1.59 -4.71
C LEU A 57 2.08 0.23 -4.81
N SER A 58 0.84 0.20 -5.28
CA SER A 58 0.06 -1.03 -5.40
C SER A 58 -0.59 -1.19 -6.76
N ILE A 59 -0.70 -2.45 -7.18
CA ILE A 59 -1.58 -2.90 -8.26
C ILE A 59 -2.38 -4.08 -7.72
N SER A 60 -3.68 -4.13 -8.02
CA SER A 60 -4.55 -5.20 -7.57
C SER A 60 -5.59 -5.57 -8.62
N TYR A 61 -5.96 -6.85 -8.66
CA TYR A 61 -6.95 -7.39 -9.56
C TYR A 61 -7.93 -8.28 -8.79
N ALA A 62 -9.20 -7.92 -8.82
CA ALA A 62 -10.30 -8.73 -8.30
C ALA A 62 -10.92 -9.52 -9.46
N TYR A 63 -10.68 -10.82 -9.46
CA TYR A 63 -11.22 -11.78 -10.42
C TYR A 63 -12.50 -12.42 -9.86
N ARG A 64 -13.63 -12.28 -10.56
CA ARG A 64 -14.87 -13.00 -10.22
C ARG A 64 -14.83 -14.38 -10.86
N VAL A 65 -14.64 -15.42 -10.05
CA VAL A 65 -14.75 -16.81 -10.49
C VAL A 65 -16.20 -17.13 -10.83
N ARG A 66 -17.11 -16.79 -9.91
CA ARG A 66 -18.57 -16.84 -10.06
C ARG A 66 -19.19 -15.88 -9.05
N GLN A 67 -20.52 -15.70 -9.10
CA GLN A 67 -21.20 -14.91 -8.07
C GLN A 67 -20.92 -15.51 -6.68
N GLY A 68 -20.51 -14.68 -5.72
CA GLY A 68 -20.16 -15.10 -4.37
C GLY A 68 -18.77 -15.75 -4.22
N VAL A 69 -17.97 -15.87 -5.28
CA VAL A 69 -16.59 -16.40 -5.22
C VAL A 69 -15.64 -15.51 -5.99
N TYR A 70 -14.74 -14.84 -5.27
CA TYR A 70 -13.80 -13.87 -5.83
C TYR A 70 -12.37 -14.20 -5.43
N LEU A 71 -11.45 -14.07 -6.39
CA LEU A 71 -10.02 -14.16 -6.14
C LEU A 71 -9.42 -12.77 -6.29
N GLN A 72 -8.88 -12.22 -5.21
CA GLN A 72 -8.28 -10.88 -5.21
C GLN A 72 -6.78 -11.01 -5.05
N SER A 73 -6.02 -10.56 -6.05
CA SER A 73 -4.57 -10.60 -6.02
C SER A 73 -4.01 -9.19 -6.04
N ALA A 74 -2.91 -8.95 -5.33
CA ALA A 74 -2.23 -7.66 -5.36
C ALA A 74 -0.72 -7.79 -5.20
N LEU A 75 -0.02 -6.82 -5.77
CA LEU A 75 1.39 -6.55 -5.55
C LEU A 75 1.52 -5.17 -4.90
N ILE A 76 2.30 -5.09 -3.82
CA ILE A 76 2.57 -3.86 -3.09
C ILE A 76 4.06 -3.69 -2.92
N TYR A 77 4.61 -2.66 -3.55
CA TYR A 77 5.96 -2.18 -3.27
C TYR A 77 5.90 -1.15 -2.14
N THR A 78 6.72 -1.35 -1.11
CA THR A 78 6.82 -0.46 0.04
C THR A 78 8.27 0.00 0.19
N ASP A 79 8.51 1.29 -0.02
CA ASP A 79 9.77 1.94 0.32
C ASP A 79 9.74 2.37 1.79
N ASN A 80 10.82 2.07 2.52
CA ASN A 80 10.96 2.29 3.97
C ASN A 80 9.77 1.73 4.79
N PRO A 81 9.61 0.38 4.85
CA PRO A 81 8.47 -0.25 5.51
C PRO A 81 8.42 -0.02 7.03
N THR A 82 9.55 0.34 7.65
CA THR A 82 9.68 0.63 9.07
C THR A 82 10.31 2.00 9.29
N PHE A 83 9.90 2.69 10.36
CA PHE A 83 10.49 3.98 10.74
C PHE A 83 11.97 3.81 11.15
N SER A 84 12.24 2.93 12.10
CA SER A 84 13.58 2.62 12.61
C SER A 84 13.65 1.16 13.06
N PRO A 85 14.71 0.40 12.75
CA PRO A 85 15.80 0.81 11.88
C PRO A 85 15.28 1.03 10.45
N LYS A 86 15.97 1.89 9.70
CA LYS A 86 15.67 2.07 8.28
C LYS A 86 15.90 0.74 7.56
N ARG A 87 14.95 0.35 6.71
CA ARG A 87 15.01 -0.89 5.94
C ARG A 87 14.90 -0.57 4.45
N GLY A 88 15.54 -1.40 3.64
CA GLY A 88 15.33 -1.39 2.20
C GLY A 88 13.88 -1.71 1.85
N SER A 89 13.53 -1.47 0.60
CA SER A 89 12.17 -1.68 0.12
C SER A 89 11.74 -3.14 0.16
N SER A 90 10.44 -3.37 0.33
CA SER A 90 9.83 -4.70 0.25
C SER A 90 8.84 -4.75 -0.91
N LEU A 91 8.81 -5.88 -1.62
CA LEU A 91 7.74 -6.21 -2.55
C LEU A 91 6.91 -7.35 -1.96
N ASN A 92 5.64 -7.08 -1.69
CA ASN A 92 4.72 -8.04 -1.11
C ASN A 92 3.71 -8.46 -2.16
N ALA A 93 3.45 -9.77 -2.24
CA ALA A 93 2.42 -10.35 -3.08
C ALA A 93 1.42 -11.08 -2.19
N TYR A 94 0.12 -10.88 -2.43
CA TYR A 94 -0.91 -11.67 -1.75
C TYR A 94 -2.08 -11.97 -2.67
N THR A 95 -2.74 -13.08 -2.34
CA THR A 95 -3.98 -13.53 -2.96
C THR A 95 -4.97 -13.91 -1.88
N THR A 96 -6.18 -13.40 -1.99
CA THR A 96 -7.29 -13.64 -1.06
C THR A 96 -8.43 -14.29 -1.83
N LEU A 97 -8.93 -15.42 -1.31
CA LEU A 97 -10.18 -16.01 -1.75
C LEU A 97 -11.31 -15.46 -0.88
N VAL A 98 -12.28 -14.77 -1.48
CA VAL A 98 -13.45 -14.24 -0.80
C VAL A 98 -14.68 -15.06 -1.19
N LEU A 99 -15.38 -15.57 -0.18
CA LEU A 99 -16.62 -16.32 -0.30
C LEU A 99 -17.76 -15.54 0.35
N VAL A 100 -18.85 -15.31 -0.39
CA VAL A 100 -20.07 -14.66 0.09
C VAL A 100 -21.23 -15.63 -0.10
N PHE A 101 -21.91 -15.97 0.99
CA PHE A 101 -23.01 -16.93 1.07
C PHE A 101 -24.26 -16.27 1.65
#